data_AF-A0A3D5P0L5-F1
#
_entry.id   AF-A0A3D5P0L5-F1
#
_cell.length_a   1.000
_cell.length_b   1.000
_cell.length_c   1.000
_cell.angle_alpha   90.00
_cell.angle_beta   90.00
_cell.angle_gamma   90.00
#
_symmetry.space_group_name_H-M   'P 1'
#
loop_
_entity.id
_entity.type
_entity.pdbx_description
1 polymer ?
#
loop_
_entity_poly.entity_id
_entity_poly.type
_entity_poly.pdbx_seq_one_letter_code
_entity_poly.pdbx_strand_id
1 'polypeptide(L)' 'MSKRSRKEYQETIRKRYREADLKDKQKILDEFCQVCGYQRKYAIRILNQPRKNKRLKKPGRPRQYH' A
#
# COMPACT_ATOMS: atom_id res chain seq x y z
N MET A 1 -13.98 7.16 -8.85
CA MET A 1 -12.90 7.65 -7.95
C MET A 1 -11.68 8.13 -8.74
N SER A 2 -11.21 9.35 -8.50
CA SER A 2 -9.94 9.85 -9.06
C SER A 2 -8.73 9.07 -8.52
N LYS A 3 -7.58 9.14 -9.20
CA LYS A 3 -6.34 8.48 -8.73
C LYS A 3 -5.86 9.06 -7.40
N ARG A 4 -6.04 10.37 -7.21
CA ARG A 4 -5.64 11.08 -5.98
C ARG A 4 -6.53 10.69 -4.79
N SER A 5 -7.84 10.71 -4.98
CA SER A 5 -8.80 10.33 -3.92
C SER A 5 -8.62 8.87 -3.48
N ARG A 6 -8.33 7.95 -4.43
CA ARG A 6 -7.99 6.56 -4.10
C ARG A 6 -6.76 6.45 -3.21
N LYS A 7 -5.73 7.27 -3.46
CA LYS A 7 -4.49 7.25 -2.69
C LYS A 7 -4.70 7.78 -1.27
N GLU A 8 -5.43 8.88 -1.12
CA GLU A 8 -5.80 9.44 0.18
C GLU A 8 -6.63 8.44 1.00
N TYR A 9 -7.65 7.83 0.38
CA TYR A 9 -8.45 6.78 1.01
C TYR A 9 -7.63 5.57 1.44
N GLN A 10 -6.75 5.09 0.55
CA GLN A 10 -5.84 3.98 0.84
C GLN A 10 -4.93 4.29 2.05
N GLU A 11 -4.41 5.51 2.16
CA GLU A 11 -3.54 5.89 3.28
C GLU A 11 -4.28 5.89 4.62
N THR A 12 -5.53 6.36 4.64
CA THR A 12 -6.39 6.32 5.83
C THR A 12 -6.73 4.90 6.23
N ILE A 13 -7.19 4.07 5.28
CA ILE A 13 -7.53 2.65 5.53
C ILE A 13 -6.31 1.88 6.01
N ARG A 14 -5.12 2.17 5.49
CA ARG A 14 -3.89 1.49 5.86
C ARG A 14 -3.51 1.72 7.33
N LYS A 15 -3.76 2.91 7.88
CA LYS A 15 -3.55 3.17 9.32
C LYS A 15 -4.53 2.34 10.15
N ARG A 16 -5.83 2.45 9.84
CA ARG A 16 -6.90 1.70 10.52
C ARG A 16 -6.67 0.19 10.48
N TYR A 17 -6.33 -0.36 9.32
CA TYR A 17 -6.07 -1.79 9.14
C TYR A 17 -4.86 -2.28 9.95
N ARG A 18 -3.85 -1.42 10.19
CA ARG A 18 -2.67 -1.81 10.98
C ARG A 18 -2.95 -1.82 12.48
N GLU A 19 -3.74 -0.86 12.94
CA GLU A 19 -4.11 -0.68 14.36
C GLU A 19 -5.25 -1.62 14.79
N ALA A 20 -6.05 -2.12 13.85
CA ALA A 20 -7.20 -2.97 14.12
C ALA A 20 -6.83 -4.41 14.56
N ASP A 21 -7.71 -4.99 15.38
CA ASP A 21 -7.71 -6.40 15.73
C ASP A 21 -8.14 -7.29 14.56
N LEU A 22 -7.98 -8.61 14.70
CA LEU A 22 -8.29 -9.59 13.63
C LEU A 22 -9.72 -9.47 13.11
N LYS A 23 -10.70 -9.27 14.00
CA LYS A 23 -12.13 -9.16 13.64
C LYS A 23 -12.39 -7.87 12.83
N ASP A 24 -11.80 -6.76 13.25
CA ASP A 24 -12.02 -5.47 12.59
C ASP A 24 -11.21 -5.33 11.30
N LYS A 25 -10.03 -5.97 11.22
CA LYS A 25 -9.27 -6.11 9.97
C LYS A 25 -10.09 -6.70 8.84
N GLN A 26 -10.92 -7.70 9.15
CA GLN A 26 -11.77 -8.32 8.13
C GLN A 26 -12.80 -7.32 7.58
N LYS A 27 -13.51 -6.60 8.45
CA LYS A 27 -14.49 -5.57 8.06
C LYS A 27 -13.85 -4.45 7.24
N ILE A 28 -12.71 -3.92 7.71
CA ILE A 28 -11.95 -2.86 7.02
C ILE A 28 -11.51 -3.33 5.63
N LEU A 29 -11.07 -4.58 5.52
CA LEU A 29 -10.63 -5.16 4.25
C LEU A 29 -11.79 -5.33 3.27
N ASP A 30 -12.96 -5.75 3.73
CA ASP A 30 -14.15 -5.93 2.89
C ASP A 30 -14.68 -4.57 2.39
N GLU A 31 -14.75 -3.57 3.28
CA GLU A 31 -15.08 -2.18 2.92
C GLU A 31 -14.11 -1.64 1.87
N PHE A 32 -12.80 -1.84 2.07
CA PHE A 32 -11.79 -1.38 1.12
C PHE A 32 -11.91 -2.07 -0.25
N CYS A 33 -12.26 -3.36 -0.28
CA CYS A 33 -12.51 -4.09 -1.53
C CYS A 33 -13.73 -3.55 -2.27
N GLN A 34 -14.83 -3.28 -1.55
CA GLN A 34 -16.06 -2.74 -2.13
C GLN A 34 -15.87 -1.32 -2.69
N VAL A 35 -15.25 -0.43 -1.91
CA VAL A 35 -15.05 0.97 -2.30
C VAL A 35 -14.06 1.11 -3.47
N CYS A 36 -12.99 0.31 -3.48
CA CYS A 36 -11.96 0.39 -4.52
C CYS A 36 -12.20 -0.56 -5.71
N GLY A 37 -13.14 -1.50 -5.61
CA GLY A 37 -13.37 -2.55 -6.60
C GLY A 37 -12.21 -3.54 -6.71
N TYR A 38 -11.54 -3.83 -5.59
CA TYR A 38 -10.36 -4.70 -5.56
C TYR A 38 -10.70 -6.11 -5.08
N GLN A 39 -10.00 -7.10 -5.62
CA GLN A 39 -10.00 -8.44 -5.04
C GLN A 39 -9.25 -8.46 -3.70
N ARG A 40 -9.75 -9.28 -2.78
CA ARG A 40 -9.24 -9.39 -1.41
C ARG A 40 -7.73 -9.66 -1.33
N LYS A 41 -7.20 -10.56 -2.17
CA LYS A 41 -5.75 -10.85 -2.27
C LYS A 41 -4.94 -9.61 -2.66
N TYR A 42 -5.44 -8.82 -3.61
CA TYR A 42 -4.79 -7.60 -4.06
C TYR A 42 -4.85 -6.49 -3.00
N ALA A 43 -6.00 -6.35 -2.34
CA ALA A 43 -6.20 -5.41 -1.25
C ALA A 43 -5.25 -5.67 -0.06
N ILE A 44 -5.14 -6.92 0.39
CA ILE A 44 -4.19 -7.31 1.45
C ILE A 44 -2.77 -6.93 1.05
N ARG A 45 -2.37 -7.23 -0.19
CA ARG A 45 -1.04 -6.87 -0.70
C ARG A 45 -0.80 -5.37 -0.62
N ILE A 46 -1.77 -4.55 -1.03
CA ILE A 46 -1.68 -3.09 -0.97
C ILE A 46 -1.52 -2.55 0.45
N LEU A 47 -2.33 -3.06 1.39
CA LEU A 47 -2.34 -2.58 2.78
C LEU A 47 -1.08 -3.01 3.54
N ASN A 48 -0.58 -4.22 3.28
CA ASN A 48 0.62 -4.75 3.92
C ASN A 48 1.92 -4.27 3.29
N GLN A 49 1.96 -3.99 1.98
CA GLN A 49 3.19 -3.63 1.29
C GLN A 49 3.81 -2.38 1.90
N PRO A 50 5.02 -2.42 2.50
CA PRO A 50 5.66 -1.25 3.05
C PRO A 50 5.73 -0.16 1.98
N ARG A 51 5.59 1.12 2.37
CA ARG A 51 5.85 2.21 1.42
C ARG A 51 7.23 1.91 0.85
N LYS A 52 7.34 1.81 -0.48
CA LYS A 52 8.64 1.66 -1.13
C LYS A 52 9.45 2.88 -0.70
N ASN A 53 10.24 2.73 0.35
CA ASN A 53 11.36 3.60 0.61
C ASN A 53 12.17 3.44 -0.66
N LYS A 54 12.13 4.43 -1.54
CA LYS A 54 13.14 4.59 -2.58
C LYS A 54 14.44 4.83 -1.81
N ARG A 55 15.01 3.77 -1.21
CA ARG A 55 16.43 3.72 -0.96
C ARG A 55 16.98 3.78 -2.37
N LEU A 56 17.33 5.00 -2.79
CA LEU A 56 18.16 5.23 -3.95
C LEU A 56 19.31 4.25 -3.74
N LYS A 57 19.33 3.14 -4.49
CA LYS A 57 20.47 2.25 -4.46
C LYS A 57 21.63 3.17 -4.82
N LYS A 58 22.63 3.29 -3.94
CA LYS A 58 23.82 4.09 -4.24
C LYS A 58 24.28 3.65 -5.63
N PRO A 59 24.43 4.57 -6.60
CA PRO A 59 24.94 4.19 -7.90
C PRO A 59 26.25 3.43 -7.68
N GLY A 60 26.44 2.32 -8.41
CA GLY A 60 27.68 1.56 -8.35
C GLY A 60 28.88 2.45 -8.71
N ARG A 61 30.09 1.98 -8.41
CA ARG A 61 31.32 2.70 -8.76
C ARG A 61 31.27 3.13 -10.25
N PRO A 62 31.56 4.40 -10.58
CA PRO A 62 31.58 4.84 -11.98
C PRO A 62 32.61 4.03 -12.77
N ARG A 63 32.33 3.76 -14.05
CA ARG A 63 33.26 3.07 -14.95
C ARG A 63 34.38 4.05 -15.34
N GLN A 64 35.64 3.69 -15.06
CA GLN A 64 36.80 4.37 -15.63
C GLN A 64 37.13 3.69 -16.96
N TYR A 65 37.09 4.44 -18.06
CA TYR A 65 37.62 4.04 -19.34
C TYR A 65 38.96 4.75 -19.53
N HIS A 66 39.96 4.02 -20.02
CA HIS A 66 41.27 4.53 -20.43
C HIS A 66 41.25 4.84 -21.92
#